data_AF-A0A0P1A8H1-F1
#
_entry.id   AF-A0A0P1A8H1-F1
#
_cell.length_a   1.000
_cell.length_b   1.000
_cell.length_c   1.000
_cell.angle_alpha   90.00
_cell.angle_beta   90.00
_cell.angle_gamma   90.00
#
_symmetry.space_group_name_H-M   'P 1'
#
loop_
_entity.id
_entity.type
_entity.pdbx_description
1 polymer ?
#
loop_
_entity_poly.entity_id
_entity_poly.type
_entity_poly.pdbx_seq_one_letter_code
_entity_poly.pdbx_strand_id
1 'polypeptide(L)'
;MKSKLWSQDRAVSANDTPLPLLSPLQSGQKDEAPIYKFVLTGGPCAGKTTSLDRLSTFFRDRGFRVYVVPEASTLLQTGGAFFLDLQEKDILNFQWQILSLQISLEDSFHSLALDSGKPCVILCDRGVMDGSAYMTPEQWEILKLEHDLDTVTLRDTRYIAIFHLVTAAHGAEKFYSLENNGIRIESIEEARAIDKRTCRAWIGHPKLYVFDNSTTFEGKMQRLVDTAARLCGIPSTVKASRKYLLAKAPVVIPFHHEDFEVEKVYLKPEAAKSSNDYSFVRCRSQYGIPAYGMTTVRYLDTGDVVHLKRVLSAREYSFAIKHRSDPTRNVIKQQRMCFLYENQSFQIHVYKEPADLVGLSILHVQASCKNDQDIVMPLFLNIEKELPDTDETISAYNVSKKDFLGKLELKKSAKK
;
A
#
# COMPACT_ATOMS: atom_id res chain seq x y z
N MET A 1 -7.85 35.36 -40.13
CA MET A 1 -8.31 34.59 -38.96
C MET A 1 -7.51 33.31 -38.84
N LYS A 2 -6.53 33.26 -37.94
CA LYS A 2 -5.88 32.01 -37.49
C LYS A 2 -5.99 32.01 -35.98
N SER A 3 -6.82 31.09 -35.45
CA SER A 3 -7.08 30.93 -34.02
C SER A 3 -5.86 30.36 -33.33
N LYS A 4 -5.30 31.13 -32.39
CA LYS A 4 -4.35 30.64 -31.39
C LYS A 4 -5.09 29.65 -30.48
N LEU A 5 -4.85 28.35 -30.65
CA LEU A 5 -5.13 27.36 -29.61
C LEU A 5 -3.88 27.26 -28.72
N TRP A 6 -4.04 27.67 -27.46
CA TRP A 6 -3.16 27.44 -26.31
C TRP A 6 -1.63 27.50 -26.53
N SER A 7 -1.05 28.69 -26.43
CA SER A 7 0.27 28.83 -25.78
C SER A 7 0.02 29.16 -24.31
N GLN A 8 0.41 28.24 -23.43
CA GLN A 8 0.87 28.60 -22.09
C GLN A 8 2.39 28.49 -22.10
N ASP A 9 3.06 29.51 -22.64
CA ASP A 9 4.45 29.78 -22.32
C ASP A 9 4.53 30.19 -20.84
N ARG A 10 4.54 29.21 -19.94
CA ARG A 10 5.05 29.41 -18.58
C ARG A 10 6.57 29.28 -18.66
N ALA A 11 7.24 30.42 -18.58
CA ALA A 11 8.67 30.48 -18.30
C ALA A 11 8.98 29.61 -17.07
N VAL A 12 9.87 28.64 -17.23
CA VAL A 12 10.43 27.84 -16.13
C VAL A 12 11.22 28.81 -15.26
N SER A 13 10.71 29.15 -14.07
CA SER A 13 11.47 29.94 -13.12
C SER A 13 12.66 29.13 -12.62
N ALA A 14 13.87 29.63 -12.84
CA ALA A 14 15.13 28.96 -12.52
C ALA A 14 15.47 28.84 -11.02
N ASN A 15 14.48 28.94 -10.11
CA ASN A 15 14.68 28.98 -8.66
C ASN A 15 13.94 27.89 -7.87
N ASP A 16 13.38 26.86 -8.52
CA ASP A 16 12.95 25.65 -7.80
C ASP A 16 14.19 24.88 -7.37
N THR A 17 14.68 25.15 -6.17
CA THR A 17 15.65 24.28 -5.52
C THR A 17 14.93 22.94 -5.32
N PRO A 18 15.37 21.83 -5.94
CA PRO A 18 14.69 20.56 -5.73
C PRO A 18 14.71 20.27 -4.22
N LEU A 19 13.57 19.87 -3.67
CA LEU A 19 13.52 19.37 -2.30
C LEU A 19 14.68 18.37 -2.13
N PRO A 20 15.41 18.35 -1.00
CA PRO A 20 16.60 17.51 -0.81
C PRO A 20 16.37 16.02 -1.15
N LEU A 21 15.11 15.59 -1.08
CA LEU A 21 14.61 14.25 -1.39
C LEU A 21 14.51 13.91 -2.88
N LEU A 22 14.53 14.92 -3.76
CA LEU A 22 14.29 14.85 -5.20
C LEU A 22 15.54 15.18 -6.02
N SER A 23 16.72 15.29 -5.39
CA SER A 23 17.96 15.41 -6.14
C SER A 23 18.22 14.12 -6.96
N PRO A 24 18.62 14.22 -8.24
CA PRO A 24 18.88 13.07 -9.09
C PRO A 24 19.85 12.07 -8.46
N LEU A 25 19.55 10.77 -8.58
CA LEU A 25 20.43 9.66 -8.20
C LEU A 25 21.74 9.66 -9.01
N GLN A 26 21.75 10.26 -10.20
CA GLN A 26 22.89 10.27 -11.12
C GLN A 26 23.03 11.59 -11.88
N SER A 27 24.26 11.97 -12.21
CA SER A 27 24.52 12.96 -13.26
C SER A 27 24.28 12.31 -14.63
N GLY A 28 23.21 12.71 -15.33
CA GLY A 28 22.97 12.34 -16.74
C GLY A 28 21.91 11.28 -17.02
N GLN A 29 21.24 10.70 -16.00
CA GLN A 29 19.97 9.98 -16.20
C GLN A 29 18.80 10.87 -15.77
N LYS A 30 17.71 10.88 -16.55
CA LYS A 30 16.43 11.42 -16.08
C LYS A 30 15.88 10.42 -15.08
N ASP A 31 15.96 10.72 -13.79
CA ASP A 31 15.13 10.01 -12.81
C ASP A 31 13.67 10.23 -13.20
N GLU A 32 12.96 9.15 -13.57
CA GLU A 32 11.52 9.22 -13.78
C GLU A 32 10.87 9.70 -12.47
N ALA A 33 10.11 10.78 -12.56
CA ALA A 33 9.49 11.36 -11.39
C ALA A 33 8.52 10.34 -10.76
N PRO A 34 8.58 10.11 -9.43
CA PRO A 34 7.85 9.01 -8.82
C PRO A 34 6.34 9.25 -8.88
N ILE A 35 5.59 8.20 -9.21
CA ILE A 35 4.12 8.19 -9.22
C ILE A 35 3.62 7.31 -8.07
N TYR A 36 2.87 7.91 -7.16
CA TYR A 36 2.26 7.22 -6.03
C TYR A 36 0.75 7.07 -6.25
N LYS A 37 0.29 5.86 -6.57
CA LYS A 37 -1.15 5.56 -6.66
C LYS A 37 -1.66 4.96 -5.36
N PHE A 38 -2.59 5.66 -4.72
CA PHE A 38 -3.28 5.25 -3.49
C PHE A 38 -4.77 5.11 -3.75
N VAL A 39 -5.42 4.19 -3.06
CA VAL A 39 -6.88 4.10 -3.03
C VAL A 39 -7.39 4.44 -1.64
N LEU A 40 -8.48 5.20 -1.59
CA LEU A 40 -9.28 5.40 -0.40
C LEU A 40 -10.53 4.53 -0.52
N THR A 41 -10.65 3.58 0.40
CA THR A 41 -11.75 2.62 0.45
C THR A 41 -12.43 2.68 1.82
N GLY A 42 -13.60 2.06 1.94
CA GLY A 42 -14.40 2.06 3.15
C GLY A 42 -15.90 2.14 2.88
N GLY A 43 -16.68 1.85 3.91
CA GLY A 43 -18.13 1.92 3.87
C GLY A 43 -18.68 3.34 3.66
N PRO A 44 -20.02 3.48 3.60
CA PRO A 44 -20.66 4.79 3.56
C PRO A 44 -20.29 5.61 4.82
N CYS A 45 -20.27 6.93 4.70
CA CYS A 45 -19.92 7.87 5.78
C CYS A 45 -18.56 7.62 6.45
N ALA A 46 -17.59 7.03 5.75
CA ALA A 46 -16.24 6.83 6.27
C ALA A 46 -15.34 8.07 6.28
N GLY A 47 -15.75 9.14 5.58
CA GLY A 47 -14.97 10.38 5.41
C GLY A 47 -14.06 10.41 4.18
N LYS A 48 -14.34 9.61 3.14
CA LYS A 48 -13.51 9.51 1.91
C LYS A 48 -13.34 10.84 1.20
N THR A 49 -14.42 11.56 0.90
CA THR A 49 -14.38 12.86 0.21
C THR A 49 -13.51 13.87 0.96
N THR A 50 -13.73 14.05 2.27
CA THR A 50 -12.91 14.94 3.09
C THR A 50 -11.44 14.51 3.15
N SER A 51 -11.19 13.20 3.14
CA SER A 51 -9.83 12.64 3.12
C SER A 51 -9.10 12.92 1.80
N LEU A 52 -9.81 12.78 0.66
CA LEU A 52 -9.29 13.09 -0.66
C LEU A 52 -8.88 14.57 -0.76
N ASP A 53 -9.72 15.48 -0.27
CA ASP A 53 -9.42 16.92 -0.26
C ASP A 53 -8.18 17.22 0.59
N ARG A 54 -8.11 16.66 1.80
CA ARG A 54 -6.96 16.86 2.70
C ARG A 54 -5.65 16.35 2.12
N LEU A 55 -5.64 15.11 1.61
CA LEU A 55 -4.47 14.55 0.96
C LEU A 55 -4.08 15.37 -0.27
N SER A 56 -5.06 15.80 -1.06
CA SER A 56 -4.81 16.61 -2.24
C SER A 56 -4.13 17.93 -1.91
N THR A 57 -4.65 18.67 -0.93
CA THR A 57 -4.03 19.92 -0.46
C THR A 57 -2.64 19.67 0.11
N PHE A 58 -2.51 18.68 1.01
CA PHE A 58 -1.24 18.35 1.65
C PHE A 58 -0.10 18.07 0.65
N PHE A 59 -0.39 17.30 -0.40
CA PHE A 59 0.59 16.92 -1.42
C PHE A 59 0.85 18.06 -2.42
N ARG A 60 -0.17 18.82 -2.82
CA ARG A 60 0.01 20.01 -3.69
C ARG A 60 0.90 21.05 -3.04
N ASP A 61 0.69 21.34 -1.76
CA ASP A 61 1.51 22.28 -0.98
C ASP A 61 2.98 21.84 -0.87
N ARG A 62 3.27 20.56 -1.11
CA ARG A 62 4.60 19.95 -1.07
C ARG A 62 5.19 19.69 -2.46
N GLY A 63 4.61 20.30 -3.50
CA GLY A 63 5.13 20.28 -4.86
C GLY A 63 4.76 19.04 -5.68
N PHE A 64 3.89 18.16 -5.18
CA PHE A 64 3.38 17.03 -5.96
C PHE A 64 2.26 17.49 -6.90
N ARG A 65 2.24 16.91 -8.10
CA ARG A 65 1.05 16.96 -8.95
C ARG A 65 0.05 15.93 -8.44
N VAL A 66 -1.16 16.36 -8.10
CA VAL A 66 -2.19 15.46 -7.56
C VAL A 66 -3.33 15.27 -8.55
N TYR A 67 -3.59 14.01 -8.88
CA TYR A 67 -4.77 13.56 -9.61
C TYR A 67 -5.73 12.86 -8.65
N VAL A 68 -7.02 13.12 -8.81
CA VAL A 68 -8.08 12.42 -8.09
C VAL A 68 -8.90 11.65 -9.11
N VAL A 69 -8.92 10.33 -8.98
CA VAL A 69 -9.73 9.44 -9.83
C VAL A 69 -11.11 9.33 -9.18
N PRO A 70 -12.19 9.75 -9.88
CA PRO A 70 -13.54 9.70 -9.33
C PRO A 70 -14.06 8.26 -9.23
N GLU A 71 -15.06 8.05 -8.36
CA GLU A 71 -15.75 6.76 -8.21
C GLU A 71 -16.57 6.43 -9.48
N ALA A 72 -16.21 5.33 -10.16
CA ALA A 72 -16.90 4.89 -11.38
C ALA A 72 -18.40 4.62 -11.17
N SER A 73 -18.77 4.05 -10.02
CA SER A 73 -20.18 3.78 -9.67
C SER A 73 -20.99 5.08 -9.59
N THR A 74 -20.46 6.13 -8.95
CA THR A 74 -21.12 7.43 -8.87
C THR A 74 -21.27 8.08 -10.24
N LEU A 75 -20.26 7.95 -11.11
CA LEU A 75 -20.35 8.47 -12.49
C LEU A 75 -21.48 7.82 -13.28
N LEU A 76 -21.59 6.48 -13.22
CA LEU A 76 -22.64 5.74 -13.92
C LEU A 76 -24.04 6.07 -13.36
N GLN A 77 -24.18 6.12 -12.03
CA GLN A 77 -25.46 6.46 -11.38
C GLN A 77 -25.90 7.90 -11.71
N THR A 78 -24.97 8.86 -11.71
CA THR A 78 -25.27 10.26 -12.11
C THR A 78 -25.70 10.34 -13.57
N GLY A 79 -25.22 9.41 -14.41
CA GLY A 79 -25.65 9.25 -15.80
C GLY A 79 -26.98 8.51 -15.99
N GLY A 80 -27.66 8.10 -14.92
CA GLY A 80 -28.95 7.42 -14.94
C GLY A 80 -28.90 5.90 -14.87
N ALA A 81 -27.73 5.28 -14.68
CA ALA A 81 -27.61 3.84 -14.51
C ALA A 81 -27.81 3.43 -13.04
N PHE A 82 -29.06 3.20 -12.64
CA PHE A 82 -29.40 2.81 -11.27
C PHE A 82 -29.47 1.28 -11.12
N PHE A 83 -28.99 0.79 -9.98
CA PHE A 83 -29.03 -0.64 -9.67
C PHE A 83 -30.46 -1.18 -9.52
N LEU A 84 -31.41 -0.33 -9.12
CA LEU A 84 -32.82 -0.68 -8.89
C LEU A 84 -33.56 -1.05 -10.18
N ASP A 85 -33.05 -0.60 -11.33
CA ASP A 85 -33.68 -0.82 -12.64
C ASP A 85 -33.18 -2.12 -13.30
N LEU A 86 -32.26 -2.86 -12.66
CA LEU A 86 -31.60 -4.03 -13.23
C LEU A 86 -32.28 -5.34 -12.82
N GLN A 87 -32.38 -6.27 -13.77
CA GLN A 87 -32.74 -7.65 -13.49
C GLN A 87 -31.51 -8.40 -12.94
N GLU A 88 -31.74 -9.49 -12.21
CA GLU A 88 -30.67 -10.28 -11.58
C GLU A 88 -29.59 -10.75 -12.59
N LYS A 89 -30.01 -11.10 -13.81
CA LYS A 89 -29.13 -11.46 -14.93
C LYS A 89 -28.20 -10.33 -15.41
N ASP A 90 -28.59 -9.07 -15.20
CA ASP A 90 -27.88 -7.89 -15.71
C ASP A 90 -26.90 -7.32 -14.65
N ILE A 91 -27.00 -7.78 -13.40
CA ILE A 91 -26.17 -7.32 -12.28
C ILE A 91 -24.68 -7.60 -12.55
N LEU A 92 -24.34 -8.79 -13.07
CA LEU A 92 -22.96 -9.14 -13.38
C LEU A 92 -22.34 -8.21 -14.42
N ASN A 93 -23.06 -7.95 -15.52
CA ASN A 93 -22.59 -7.00 -16.54
C ASN A 93 -22.47 -5.59 -15.95
N PHE A 94 -23.40 -5.15 -15.12
CA PHE A 94 -23.30 -3.84 -14.48
C PHE A 94 -22.06 -3.69 -13.60
N GLN A 95 -21.75 -4.71 -12.79
CA GLN A 95 -20.52 -4.75 -11.99
C GLN A 95 -19.26 -4.76 -12.86
N TRP A 96 -19.29 -5.47 -14.00
CA TRP A 96 -18.23 -5.43 -15.00
C TRP A 96 -18.04 -4.01 -15.56
N GLN A 97 -19.12 -3.30 -15.94
CA GLN A 97 -19.01 -1.94 -16.46
C GLN A 97 -18.42 -0.97 -15.43
N ILE A 98 -18.80 -1.10 -14.14
CA ILE A 98 -18.18 -0.32 -13.05
C ILE A 98 -16.67 -0.61 -12.99
N LEU A 99 -16.29 -1.88 -12.97
CA LEU A 99 -14.89 -2.30 -12.87
C LEU A 99 -14.06 -1.83 -14.08
N SER A 100 -14.56 -2.05 -15.29
CA SER A 100 -13.90 -1.67 -16.54
C SER A 100 -13.71 -0.15 -16.65
N LEU A 101 -14.74 0.63 -16.26
CA LEU A 101 -14.64 2.08 -16.20
C LEU A 101 -13.62 2.53 -15.14
N GLN A 102 -13.62 1.93 -13.95
CA GLN A 102 -12.65 2.24 -12.90
C GLN A 102 -11.21 1.99 -13.37
N ILE A 103 -10.96 0.84 -14.01
CA ILE A 103 -9.66 0.51 -14.61
C ILE A 103 -9.25 1.58 -15.64
N SER A 104 -10.16 1.93 -16.55
CA SER A 104 -9.92 2.90 -17.62
C SER A 104 -9.61 4.30 -17.08
N LEU A 105 -10.35 4.75 -16.06
CA LEU A 105 -10.09 6.03 -15.39
C LEU A 105 -8.72 6.03 -14.73
N GLU A 106 -8.40 4.99 -13.96
CA GLU A 106 -7.09 4.86 -13.31
C GLU A 106 -5.93 4.87 -14.32
N ASP A 107 -6.04 4.15 -15.42
CA ASP A 107 -4.99 4.07 -16.44
C ASP A 107 -4.83 5.39 -17.17
N SER A 108 -5.92 6.10 -17.43
CA SER A 108 -5.89 7.44 -18.03
C SER A 108 -5.15 8.43 -17.14
N PHE A 109 -5.46 8.48 -15.84
CA PHE A 109 -4.77 9.36 -14.90
C PHE A 109 -3.31 8.95 -14.67
N HIS A 110 -3.01 7.64 -14.70
CA HIS A 110 -1.64 7.14 -14.61
C HIS A 110 -0.82 7.55 -15.83
N SER A 111 -1.38 7.43 -17.04
CA SER A 111 -0.75 7.90 -18.28
C SER A 111 -0.44 9.40 -18.22
N LEU A 112 -1.40 10.22 -17.79
CA LEU A 112 -1.20 11.66 -17.61
C LEU A 112 -0.11 11.99 -16.56
N ALA A 113 0.03 11.15 -15.53
CA ALA A 113 1.06 11.31 -14.50
C ALA A 113 2.46 11.01 -15.06
N LEU A 114 2.61 10.02 -15.95
CA LEU A 114 3.87 9.72 -16.64
C LEU A 114 4.35 10.92 -17.48
N ASP A 115 3.44 11.58 -18.19
CA ASP A 115 3.74 12.75 -19.02
C ASP A 115 4.07 14.01 -18.22
N SER A 116 3.78 14.01 -16.91
CA SER A 116 3.89 15.22 -16.09
C SER A 116 5.34 15.67 -15.83
N GLY A 117 6.30 14.75 -15.87
CA GLY A 117 7.70 14.99 -15.49
C GLY A 117 7.90 15.45 -14.03
N LYS A 118 6.88 15.35 -13.18
CA LYS A 118 6.87 15.80 -11.78
C LYS A 118 6.43 14.67 -10.84
N PRO A 119 6.86 14.67 -9.57
CA PRO A 119 6.35 13.73 -8.59
C PRO A 119 4.83 13.80 -8.53
N CYS A 120 4.16 12.66 -8.71
CA CYS A 120 2.71 12.60 -8.79
C CYS A 120 2.12 11.77 -7.67
N VAL A 121 0.96 12.19 -7.18
CA VAL A 121 0.08 11.37 -6.36
C VAL A 121 -1.24 11.20 -7.10
N ILE A 122 -1.66 9.95 -7.27
CA ILE A 122 -2.97 9.58 -7.81
C ILE A 122 -3.78 9.04 -6.65
N LEU A 123 -4.88 9.70 -6.33
CA LEU A 123 -5.80 9.31 -5.26
C LEU A 123 -7.08 8.75 -5.89
N CYS A 124 -7.37 7.47 -5.71
CA CYS A 124 -8.59 6.86 -6.20
C CYS A 124 -9.69 6.91 -5.14
N ASP A 125 -10.84 7.49 -5.47
CA ASP A 125 -12.08 7.32 -4.71
C ASP A 125 -12.67 5.95 -5.04
N ARG A 126 -12.43 4.99 -4.15
CA ARG A 126 -12.54 3.53 -4.39
C ARG A 126 -11.57 2.99 -5.42
N GLY A 127 -11.36 1.67 -5.36
CA GLY A 127 -10.47 0.95 -6.26
C GLY A 127 -11.12 -0.30 -6.81
N VAL A 128 -10.43 -0.99 -7.71
CA VAL A 128 -10.97 -2.09 -8.50
C VAL A 128 -11.44 -3.28 -7.65
N MET A 129 -10.90 -3.48 -6.45
CA MET A 129 -11.35 -4.56 -5.55
C MET A 129 -12.63 -4.22 -4.78
N ASP A 130 -13.02 -2.94 -4.67
CA ASP A 130 -14.21 -2.52 -3.89
C ASP A 130 -15.50 -3.14 -4.45
N GLY A 131 -15.58 -3.36 -5.77
CA GLY A 131 -16.73 -3.98 -6.43
C GLY A 131 -17.04 -5.38 -5.90
N SER A 132 -16.01 -6.14 -5.49
CA SER A 132 -16.20 -7.50 -4.94
C SER A 132 -17.04 -7.52 -3.65
N ALA A 133 -17.14 -6.40 -2.92
CA ALA A 133 -17.98 -6.30 -1.73
C ALA A 133 -19.50 -6.34 -2.04
N TYR A 134 -19.87 -6.13 -3.31
CA TYR A 134 -21.25 -6.04 -3.78
C TYR A 134 -21.70 -7.29 -4.56
N MET A 135 -20.90 -8.35 -4.59
CA MET A 135 -21.21 -9.62 -5.24
C MET A 135 -20.78 -10.80 -4.36
N THR A 136 -21.22 -12.02 -4.70
CA THR A 136 -20.72 -13.22 -4.01
C THR A 136 -19.29 -13.56 -4.46
N PRO A 137 -18.52 -14.31 -3.65
CA PRO A 137 -17.19 -14.77 -4.06
C PRO A 137 -17.20 -15.53 -5.40
N GLU A 138 -18.24 -16.34 -5.65
CA GLU A 138 -18.39 -17.11 -6.89
C GLU A 138 -18.61 -16.20 -8.09
N GLN A 139 -19.47 -15.18 -7.94
CA GLN A 139 -19.71 -14.16 -8.98
C GLN A 139 -18.42 -13.38 -9.30
N TRP A 140 -17.61 -13.06 -8.29
CA TRP A 140 -16.34 -12.37 -8.48
C TRP A 140 -15.32 -13.22 -9.23
N GLU A 141 -15.24 -14.52 -8.95
CA GLU A 141 -14.36 -15.43 -9.69
C GLU A 141 -14.81 -15.61 -11.14
N ILE A 142 -16.13 -15.73 -11.40
CA ILE A 142 -16.69 -15.79 -12.76
C ILE A 142 -16.32 -14.52 -13.54
N LEU A 143 -16.58 -13.35 -12.97
CA LEU A 143 -16.31 -12.06 -13.63
C LEU A 143 -14.82 -11.90 -13.94
N LYS A 144 -13.93 -12.30 -13.03
CA LYS A 144 -12.48 -12.28 -13.30
C LYS A 144 -12.09 -13.22 -14.44
N LEU A 145 -12.62 -14.44 -14.44
CA LEU A 145 -12.30 -15.43 -15.47
C LEU A 145 -12.82 -15.01 -16.86
N GLU A 146 -14.03 -14.47 -16.94
CA GLU A 146 -14.64 -14.01 -18.21
C GLU A 146 -13.87 -12.86 -18.87
N HIS A 147 -13.12 -12.09 -18.08
CA HIS A 147 -12.43 -10.88 -18.54
C HIS A 147 -10.90 -10.95 -18.41
N ASP A 148 -10.35 -12.17 -18.25
CA ASP A 148 -8.90 -12.41 -18.13
C ASP A 148 -8.22 -11.57 -17.04
N LEU A 149 -8.91 -11.38 -15.91
CA LEU A 149 -8.42 -10.63 -14.77
C LEU A 149 -7.87 -11.56 -13.69
N ASP A 150 -6.86 -11.08 -12.96
CA ASP A 150 -6.31 -11.79 -11.82
C ASP A 150 -6.21 -10.91 -10.57
N THR A 151 -6.37 -11.54 -9.41
CA THR A 151 -6.35 -10.85 -8.11
C THR A 151 -5.04 -10.14 -7.84
N VAL A 152 -3.90 -10.66 -8.32
CA VAL A 152 -2.58 -10.08 -8.07
C VAL A 152 -2.45 -8.76 -8.84
N THR A 153 -2.89 -8.72 -10.10
CA THR A 153 -2.91 -7.50 -10.88
C THR A 153 -3.88 -6.48 -10.28
N LEU A 154 -5.12 -6.88 -10.00
CA LEU A 154 -6.14 -5.96 -9.47
C LEU A 154 -5.75 -5.39 -8.10
N ARG A 155 -5.23 -6.22 -7.19
CA ARG A 155 -4.93 -5.84 -5.81
C ARG A 155 -3.50 -5.29 -5.65
N ASP A 156 -2.48 -6.01 -6.11
CA ASP A 156 -1.08 -5.83 -5.68
C ASP A 156 -0.24 -4.96 -6.62
N THR A 157 -0.51 -4.98 -7.93
CA THR A 157 0.32 -4.24 -8.91
C THR A 157 -0.19 -2.84 -9.18
N ARG A 158 -1.49 -2.57 -8.98
CA ARG A 158 -2.07 -1.26 -9.26
C ARG A 158 -1.76 -0.22 -8.20
N TYR A 159 -1.80 -0.56 -6.91
CA TYR A 159 -1.72 0.43 -5.83
C TYR A 159 -0.44 0.27 -5.00
N ILE A 160 0.10 1.39 -4.52
CA ILE A 160 1.21 1.37 -3.57
C ILE A 160 0.71 1.10 -2.14
N ALA A 161 -0.48 1.61 -1.81
CA ALA A 161 -1.14 1.39 -0.54
C ALA A 161 -2.66 1.53 -0.67
N ILE A 162 -3.35 0.82 0.21
CA ILE A 162 -4.81 0.86 0.37
C ILE A 162 -5.08 1.55 1.71
N PHE A 163 -5.89 2.60 1.69
CA PHE A 163 -6.33 3.31 2.89
C PHE A 163 -7.80 2.99 3.14
N HIS A 164 -8.05 2.04 4.05
CA HIS A 164 -9.41 1.71 4.49
C HIS A 164 -9.82 2.64 5.63
N LEU A 165 -10.80 3.50 5.35
CA LEU A 165 -11.43 4.34 6.35
C LEU A 165 -12.64 3.60 6.91
N VAL A 166 -12.61 3.25 8.19
CA VAL A 166 -13.74 2.58 8.85
C VAL A 166 -14.95 3.50 8.86
N THR A 167 -16.11 3.01 8.45
CA THR A 167 -17.38 3.76 8.47
C THR A 167 -17.68 4.38 9.84
N ALA A 168 -18.26 5.59 9.87
CA ALA A 168 -18.77 6.19 11.11
C ALA A 168 -19.80 5.30 11.83
N ALA A 169 -20.49 4.41 11.09
CA ALA A 169 -21.39 3.43 11.68
C ALA A 169 -20.69 2.48 12.68
N HIS A 170 -19.36 2.38 12.67
CA HIS A 170 -18.60 1.54 13.60
C HIS A 170 -17.73 2.39 14.55
N GLY A 171 -18.17 2.55 15.81
CA GLY A 171 -17.40 3.27 16.84
C GLY A 171 -17.55 4.80 16.82
N ALA A 172 -18.38 5.34 15.94
CA ALA A 172 -18.70 6.77 15.87
C ALA A 172 -20.16 7.00 15.43
N GLU A 173 -21.09 6.15 15.92
CA GLU A 173 -22.48 6.07 15.42
C GLU A 173 -23.21 7.41 15.49
N LYS A 174 -22.86 8.24 16.48
CA LYS A 174 -23.40 9.60 16.68
C LYS A 174 -23.17 10.54 15.48
N PHE A 175 -22.19 10.23 14.63
CA PHE A 175 -21.85 11.01 13.43
C PHE A 175 -22.32 10.33 12.13
N TYR A 176 -22.99 9.19 12.21
CA TYR A 176 -23.61 8.54 11.07
C TYR A 176 -24.99 9.18 10.81
N SER A 177 -24.99 10.30 10.07
CA SER A 177 -26.22 10.98 9.66
C SER A 177 -26.59 10.64 8.21
N LEU A 178 -27.83 10.23 7.98
CA LEU A 178 -28.39 10.02 6.63
C LEU A 178 -28.72 11.33 5.89
N GLU A 179 -28.68 12.47 6.60
CA GLU A 179 -29.17 13.77 6.10
C GLU A 179 -28.34 14.37 4.95
N ASN A 180 -27.06 14.03 4.81
CA ASN A 180 -26.15 14.73 3.88
C ASN A 180 -26.07 14.14 2.46
N ASN A 181 -26.62 12.95 2.20
CA ASN A 181 -26.54 12.32 0.88
C ASN A 181 -27.85 11.60 0.57
N GLY A 182 -28.77 12.25 -0.15
CA GLY A 182 -30.09 11.71 -0.58
C GLY A 182 -30.06 10.50 -1.52
N ILE A 183 -28.95 9.76 -1.57
CA ILE A 183 -28.73 8.52 -2.33
C ILE A 183 -28.46 7.34 -1.38
N ARG A 184 -28.22 7.58 -0.08
CA ARG A 184 -27.86 6.56 0.91
C ARG A 184 -29.11 6.01 1.59
N ILE A 185 -29.28 4.70 1.54
CA ILE A 185 -30.48 3.97 2.01
C ILE A 185 -30.10 2.99 3.12
N GLU A 186 -28.80 2.74 3.33
CA GLU A 186 -28.31 1.67 4.19
C GLU A 186 -28.40 2.01 5.69
N SER A 187 -28.93 1.05 6.45
CA SER A 187 -28.93 1.04 7.92
C SER A 187 -27.50 1.00 8.50
N ILE A 188 -27.37 1.28 9.80
CA ILE A 188 -26.07 1.22 10.51
C ILE A 188 -25.46 -0.18 10.41
N GLU A 189 -26.27 -1.23 10.56
CA GLU A 189 -25.85 -2.63 10.46
C GLU A 189 -25.37 -2.98 9.05
N GLU A 190 -26.11 -2.56 8.02
CA GLU A 190 -25.74 -2.77 6.62
C GLU A 190 -24.44 -2.02 6.27
N ALA A 191 -24.31 -0.77 6.73
CA ALA A 191 -23.09 0.01 6.55
C ALA A 191 -21.87 -0.66 7.17
N ARG A 192 -22.00 -1.24 8.37
CA ARG A 192 -20.94 -2.04 9.02
C ARG A 192 -20.60 -3.30 8.24
N ALA A 193 -21.62 -4.01 7.74
CA ALA A 193 -21.43 -5.24 6.98
C ALA A 193 -20.71 -4.96 5.64
N ILE A 194 -21.12 -3.90 4.94
CA ILE A 194 -20.48 -3.42 3.71
C ILE A 194 -19.03 -3.00 4.01
N ASP A 195 -18.79 -2.19 5.03
CA ASP A 195 -17.44 -1.76 5.42
C ASP A 195 -16.51 -2.96 5.66
N LYS A 196 -16.99 -3.98 6.38
CA LYS A 196 -16.22 -5.20 6.65
C LYS A 196 -15.94 -6.00 5.38
N ARG A 197 -16.92 -6.14 4.47
CA ARG A 197 -16.74 -6.80 3.17
C ARG A 197 -15.73 -6.04 2.30
N THR A 198 -15.86 -4.73 2.22
CA THR A 198 -14.94 -3.84 1.50
C THR A 198 -13.52 -3.95 2.06
N CYS A 199 -13.34 -3.93 3.39
CA CYS A 199 -12.01 -4.10 3.99
C CYS A 199 -11.41 -5.48 3.66
N ARG A 200 -12.25 -6.53 3.67
CA ARG A 200 -11.85 -7.91 3.38
C ARG A 200 -11.38 -8.10 1.94
N ALA A 201 -11.99 -7.40 0.98
CA ALA A 201 -11.59 -7.45 -0.43
C ALA A 201 -10.12 -7.07 -0.66
N TRP A 202 -9.54 -6.27 0.25
CA TRP A 202 -8.15 -5.83 0.18
C TRP A 202 -7.20 -6.68 1.04
N ILE A 203 -7.68 -7.72 1.73
CA ILE A 203 -6.82 -8.64 2.46
C ILE A 203 -5.82 -9.25 1.48
N GLY A 204 -4.58 -9.30 1.94
CA GLY A 204 -3.47 -9.72 1.12
C GLY A 204 -2.76 -8.57 0.42
N HIS A 205 -3.22 -7.32 0.39
CA HIS A 205 -2.34 -6.21 -0.06
C HIS A 205 -1.20 -5.99 0.97
N PRO A 206 0.08 -5.79 0.58
CA PRO A 206 1.18 -5.71 1.55
C PRO A 206 1.16 -4.40 2.36
N LYS A 207 0.37 -3.43 1.91
CA LYS A 207 0.24 -2.09 2.47
C LYS A 207 -1.24 -1.70 2.60
N LEU A 208 -2.00 -2.52 3.31
CA LEU A 208 -3.36 -2.20 3.74
C LEU A 208 -3.29 -1.49 5.09
N TYR A 209 -3.73 -0.25 5.13
CA TYR A 209 -3.83 0.54 6.37
C TYR A 209 -5.29 0.77 6.71
N VAL A 210 -5.66 0.38 7.93
CA VAL A 210 -7.02 0.56 8.45
C VAL A 210 -7.02 1.72 9.43
N PHE A 211 -7.86 2.72 9.16
CA PHE A 211 -8.06 3.89 10.01
C PHE A 211 -9.42 3.75 10.69
N ASP A 212 -9.39 3.33 11.95
CA ASP A 212 -10.56 3.18 12.82
C ASP A 212 -11.09 4.54 13.35
N ASN A 213 -12.14 4.48 14.16
CA ASN A 213 -12.72 5.65 14.81
C ASN A 213 -12.35 5.76 16.31
N SER A 214 -11.22 5.15 16.74
CA SER A 214 -10.73 5.23 18.14
C SER A 214 -10.31 6.64 18.57
N THR A 215 -10.24 7.59 17.62
CA THR A 215 -9.90 8.98 17.86
C THR A 215 -10.93 9.90 17.23
N THR A 216 -10.86 11.20 17.55
CA THR A 216 -11.60 12.26 16.83
C THR A 216 -11.39 12.15 15.32
N PHE A 217 -12.35 12.62 14.53
CA PHE A 217 -12.23 12.68 13.07
C PHE A 217 -10.91 13.33 12.60
N GLU A 218 -10.51 14.45 13.22
CA GLU A 218 -9.21 15.10 12.96
C GLU A 218 -8.02 14.18 13.21
N GLY A 219 -8.03 13.46 14.33
CA GLY A 219 -7.01 12.45 14.66
C GLY A 219 -6.94 11.34 13.62
N LYS A 220 -8.08 10.84 13.14
CA LYS A 220 -8.14 9.85 12.05
C LYS A 220 -7.51 10.40 10.76
N MET A 221 -7.85 11.63 10.39
CA MET A 221 -7.30 12.30 9.21
C MET A 221 -5.79 12.55 9.33
N GLN A 222 -5.31 12.96 10.50
CA GLN A 222 -3.90 13.17 10.76
C GLN A 222 -3.11 11.87 10.55
N ARG A 223 -3.59 10.75 11.11
CA ARG A 223 -2.97 9.42 10.90
C ARG A 223 -2.92 9.02 9.42
N LEU A 224 -3.97 9.33 8.66
CA LEU A 224 -4.02 9.08 7.22
C LEU A 224 -2.95 9.89 6.48
N VAL A 225 -2.90 11.20 6.72
CA VAL A 225 -1.91 12.11 6.10
C VAL A 225 -0.50 11.68 6.46
N ASP A 226 -0.24 11.37 7.74
CA ASP A 226 1.06 10.91 8.21
C ASP A 226 1.51 9.60 7.55
N THR A 227 0.56 8.67 7.36
CA THR A 227 0.82 7.41 6.67
C THR A 227 1.13 7.64 5.19
N ALA A 228 0.34 8.47 4.50
CA ALA A 228 0.57 8.81 3.10
C ALA A 228 1.89 9.56 2.89
N ALA A 229 2.20 10.53 3.76
CA ALA A 229 3.46 11.27 3.76
C ALA A 229 4.66 10.34 3.86
N ARG A 230 4.64 9.40 4.81
CA ARG A 230 5.72 8.41 5.00
C ARG A 230 5.90 7.50 3.79
N LEU A 231 4.82 7.14 3.11
CA LEU A 231 4.87 6.33 1.89
C LEU A 231 5.45 7.08 0.69
N CYS A 232 5.27 8.40 0.65
CA CYS A 232 5.87 9.29 -0.33
C CYS A 232 7.27 9.79 0.06
N GLY A 233 7.81 9.36 1.21
CA GLY A 233 9.13 9.77 1.68
C GLY A 233 9.19 11.17 2.26
N ILE A 234 8.06 11.74 2.65
CA ILE A 234 7.96 13.02 3.34
C ILE A 234 8.08 12.76 4.85
N PRO A 235 8.93 13.51 5.58
CA PRO A 235 9.04 13.38 7.04
C PRO A 235 7.67 13.54 7.73
N SER A 236 7.34 12.62 8.63
CA SER A 236 6.08 12.58 9.38
C SER A 236 6.32 12.15 10.83
N THR A 237 5.45 12.60 11.74
CA THR A 237 5.64 12.55 13.20
C THR A 237 5.13 11.27 13.86
N VAL A 238 4.45 10.35 13.16
CA VAL A 238 3.80 9.17 13.79
C VAL A 238 4.43 7.85 13.33
N LYS A 239 4.90 7.02 14.27
CA LYS A 239 5.47 5.68 14.04
C LYS A 239 4.58 4.58 14.63
N ALA A 240 3.69 3.99 13.84
CA ALA A 240 2.82 2.88 14.28
C ALA A 240 3.00 1.62 13.41
N SER A 241 4.21 1.08 13.36
CA SER A 241 4.44 -0.30 12.92
C SER A 241 5.22 -0.98 14.04
N ARG A 242 4.77 -2.15 14.49
CA ARG A 242 5.48 -2.94 15.51
C ARG A 242 5.91 -4.28 14.93
N LYS A 243 6.96 -4.87 15.52
CA LYS A 243 7.51 -6.16 15.10
C LYS A 243 7.64 -7.05 16.33
N TYR A 244 7.24 -8.31 16.19
CA TYR A 244 7.36 -9.31 17.25
C TYR A 244 8.03 -10.55 16.69
N LEU A 245 8.91 -11.16 17.48
CA LEU A 245 9.47 -12.47 17.19
C LEU A 245 8.48 -13.53 17.67
N LEU A 246 8.09 -14.44 16.78
CA LEU A 246 7.26 -15.58 17.12
C LEU A 246 8.15 -16.77 17.48
N ALA A 247 7.81 -17.47 18.55
CA ALA A 247 8.52 -18.70 18.94
C ALA A 247 8.37 -19.80 17.88
N LYS A 248 7.24 -19.81 17.15
CA LYS A 248 6.98 -20.71 16.03
C LYS A 248 5.98 -20.09 15.05
N ALA A 249 6.14 -20.39 13.76
CA ALA A 249 5.12 -20.08 12.76
C ALA A 249 3.79 -20.80 13.10
N PRO A 250 2.63 -20.13 13.00
CA PRO A 250 1.36 -20.81 13.18
C PRO A 250 1.14 -21.82 12.05
N VAL A 251 0.59 -22.99 12.40
CA VAL A 251 0.27 -24.05 11.44
C VAL A 251 -1.10 -23.79 10.79
N VAL A 252 -2.04 -23.20 11.53
CA VAL A 252 -3.39 -22.88 11.08
C VAL A 252 -3.76 -21.50 11.59
N ILE A 253 -4.33 -20.66 10.70
CA ILE A 253 -4.93 -19.37 11.07
C ILE A 253 -6.45 -19.56 11.08
N PRO A 254 -7.14 -19.32 12.21
CA PRO A 254 -8.56 -19.67 12.38
C PRO A 254 -9.53 -18.72 11.66
N PHE A 255 -9.01 -17.76 10.91
CA PHE A 255 -9.78 -16.75 10.18
C PHE A 255 -9.31 -16.68 8.73
N HIS A 256 -10.09 -15.98 7.90
CA HIS A 256 -9.69 -15.71 6.52
C HIS A 256 -8.35 -14.98 6.48
N HIS A 257 -7.42 -15.55 5.71
CA HIS A 257 -6.05 -15.08 5.55
C HIS A 257 -5.61 -15.36 4.12
N GLU A 258 -4.57 -14.65 3.70
CA GLU A 258 -3.98 -14.79 2.37
C GLU A 258 -2.49 -15.10 2.50
N ASP A 259 -2.05 -16.12 1.77
CA ASP A 259 -0.68 -16.62 1.76
C ASP A 259 0.07 -16.20 0.50
N PHE A 260 1.36 -15.91 0.68
CA PHE A 260 2.24 -15.41 -0.38
C PHE A 260 3.64 -15.96 -0.26
N GLU A 261 4.30 -16.11 -1.40
CA GLU A 261 5.76 -16.25 -1.44
C GLU A 261 6.38 -14.91 -1.84
N VAL A 262 7.42 -14.51 -1.13
CA VAL A 262 8.13 -13.26 -1.38
C VAL A 262 9.62 -13.51 -1.45
N GLU A 263 10.19 -13.15 -2.60
CA GLU A 263 11.62 -13.10 -2.83
C GLU A 263 12.10 -11.65 -2.78
N LYS A 264 13.24 -11.41 -2.13
CA LYS A 264 13.94 -10.12 -2.15
C LYS A 264 15.37 -10.30 -2.60
N VAL A 265 15.77 -9.47 -3.56
CA VAL A 265 17.13 -9.42 -4.09
C VAL A 265 17.66 -8.00 -3.89
N TYR A 266 18.72 -7.88 -3.09
CA TYR A 266 19.40 -6.60 -2.88
C TYR A 266 20.26 -6.27 -4.09
N LEU A 267 20.25 -4.99 -4.46
CA LEU A 267 21.01 -4.48 -5.59
C LEU A 267 22.32 -3.86 -5.10
N LYS A 268 23.35 -3.89 -5.95
CA LYS A 268 24.60 -3.18 -5.74
C LYS A 268 24.26 -1.70 -5.46
N PRO A 269 24.88 -1.09 -4.44
CA PRO A 269 24.75 0.34 -4.20
C PRO A 269 25.14 1.08 -5.48
N GLU A 270 24.26 1.95 -5.98
CA GLU A 270 24.68 2.95 -6.95
C GLU A 270 25.59 3.95 -6.23
N ALA A 271 26.48 4.63 -6.96
CA ALA A 271 27.40 5.60 -6.39
C ALA A 271 26.63 6.80 -5.78
N ALA A 272 26.12 6.62 -4.56
CA ALA A 272 25.40 7.64 -3.80
C ALA A 272 26.39 8.49 -2.99
N LYS A 273 26.01 9.75 -2.74
CA LYS A 273 26.79 10.72 -1.96
C LYS A 273 26.93 10.35 -0.47
N SER A 274 26.10 9.42 0.05
CA SER A 274 26.14 8.92 1.43
C SER A 274 26.36 7.40 1.45
N SER A 275 27.09 6.90 2.45
CA SER A 275 27.59 5.50 2.49
C SER A 275 26.54 4.43 2.81
N ASN A 276 25.29 4.82 3.14
CA ASN A 276 24.31 3.91 3.75
C ASN A 276 23.07 3.62 2.89
N ASP A 277 22.89 4.32 1.77
CA ASP A 277 21.76 4.10 0.87
C ASP A 277 21.78 2.69 0.27
N TYR A 278 20.60 2.08 0.12
CA TYR A 278 20.49 0.77 -0.52
C TYR A 278 19.17 0.59 -1.25
N SER A 279 19.18 -0.29 -2.25
CA SER A 279 17.99 -0.65 -3.01
C SER A 279 17.81 -2.15 -3.08
N PHE A 280 16.57 -2.60 -3.19
CA PHE A 280 16.24 -4.00 -3.45
C PHE A 280 15.03 -4.10 -4.36
N VAL A 281 15.00 -5.17 -5.16
CA VAL A 281 13.79 -5.59 -5.87
C VAL A 281 13.13 -6.73 -5.11
N ARG A 282 11.81 -6.82 -5.24
CA ARG A 282 11.01 -7.89 -4.67
C ARG A 282 10.12 -8.51 -5.75
N CYS A 283 10.02 -9.83 -5.74
CA CYS A 283 8.95 -10.57 -6.38
C CYS A 283 8.03 -11.09 -5.29
N ARG A 284 6.73 -10.90 -5.47
CA ARG A 284 5.70 -11.46 -4.61
C ARG A 284 4.79 -12.30 -5.49
N SER A 285 4.72 -13.60 -5.23
CA SER A 285 3.84 -14.50 -5.97
C SER A 285 2.66 -14.92 -5.11
N GLN A 286 1.49 -14.99 -5.75
CA GLN A 286 0.29 -15.61 -5.21
C GLN A 286 -0.34 -16.47 -6.30
N TYR A 287 -0.68 -17.72 -5.98
CA TYR A 287 -1.28 -18.66 -6.96
C TYR A 287 -0.46 -18.80 -8.27
N GLY A 288 0.88 -18.69 -8.18
CA GLY A 288 1.78 -18.72 -9.33
C GLY A 288 1.91 -17.41 -10.11
N ILE A 289 1.14 -16.36 -9.76
CA ILE A 289 1.14 -15.08 -10.45
C ILE A 289 2.05 -14.09 -9.70
N PRO A 290 3.10 -13.53 -10.35
CA PRO A 290 4.06 -12.64 -9.69
C PRO A 290 3.71 -11.15 -9.83
N ALA A 291 3.90 -10.40 -8.75
CA ALA A 291 3.94 -8.95 -8.70
C ALA A 291 5.35 -8.47 -8.33
N TYR A 292 5.84 -7.46 -9.04
CA TYR A 292 7.21 -6.95 -8.86
C TYR A 292 7.22 -5.54 -8.29
N GLY A 293 8.19 -5.25 -7.43
CA GLY A 293 8.38 -3.91 -6.91
C GLY A 293 9.83 -3.61 -6.57
N MET A 294 10.16 -2.33 -6.53
CA MET A 294 11.44 -1.82 -6.07
C MET A 294 11.25 -1.00 -4.81
N THR A 295 12.25 -1.04 -3.93
CA THR A 295 12.33 -0.12 -2.80
C THR A 295 13.74 0.41 -2.67
N THR A 296 13.86 1.72 -2.63
CA THR A 296 15.10 2.45 -2.39
C THR A 296 15.01 3.11 -1.03
N VAL A 297 16.00 2.86 -0.19
CA VAL A 297 16.11 3.41 1.16
C VAL A 297 17.19 4.47 1.14
N ARG A 298 16.81 5.70 1.49
CA ARG A 298 17.69 6.88 1.52
C ARG A 298 17.81 7.41 2.94
N TYR A 299 19.04 7.68 3.37
CA TYR A 299 19.33 8.36 4.63
C TYR A 299 19.55 9.84 4.34
N LEU A 300 18.74 10.70 4.95
CA LEU A 300 18.87 12.15 4.83
C LEU A 300 19.92 12.68 5.79
N ASP A 301 20.48 13.84 5.46
CA ASP A 301 21.44 14.55 6.32
C ASP A 301 20.84 14.92 7.69
N THR A 302 19.51 15.00 7.78
CA THR A 302 18.76 15.21 9.03
C THR A 302 18.75 13.99 9.95
N GLY A 303 19.25 12.84 9.50
CA GLY A 303 19.18 11.55 10.21
C GLY A 303 17.91 10.75 9.93
N ASP A 304 16.96 11.30 9.18
CA ASP A 304 15.72 10.61 8.80
C ASP A 304 15.96 9.56 7.70
N VAL A 305 15.17 8.48 7.74
CA VAL A 305 15.20 7.41 6.74
C VAL A 305 13.96 7.46 5.87
N VAL A 306 14.15 7.49 4.55
CA VAL A 306 13.08 7.57 3.56
C VAL A 306 13.05 6.31 2.70
N HIS A 307 11.85 5.77 2.50
CA HIS A 307 11.61 4.59 1.67
C HIS A 307 10.84 4.95 0.40
N LEU A 308 11.54 5.09 -0.72
CA LEU A 308 10.94 5.29 -2.04
C LEU A 308 10.52 3.93 -2.62
N LYS A 309 9.29 3.83 -3.10
CA LYS A 309 8.72 2.58 -3.62
C LYS A 309 8.19 2.77 -5.02
N ARG A 310 8.38 1.76 -5.86
CA ARG A 310 7.92 1.74 -7.25
C ARG A 310 7.41 0.34 -7.60
N VAL A 311 6.32 0.24 -8.35
CA VAL A 311 5.88 -1.01 -8.98
C VAL A 311 6.75 -1.24 -10.21
N LEU A 312 7.16 -2.48 -10.47
CA LEU A 312 7.97 -2.83 -11.63
C LEU A 312 7.21 -3.71 -12.61
N SER A 313 7.52 -3.58 -13.89
CA SER A 313 7.22 -4.60 -14.88
C SER A 313 8.13 -5.83 -14.74
N ALA A 314 7.71 -6.96 -15.30
CA ALA A 314 8.52 -8.18 -15.34
C ALA A 314 9.89 -7.96 -16.03
N ARG A 315 9.90 -7.12 -17.08
CA ARG A 315 11.13 -6.77 -17.82
C ARG A 315 12.11 -5.97 -16.97
N GLU A 316 11.61 -4.97 -16.24
CA GLU A 316 12.45 -4.17 -15.33
C GLU A 316 12.99 -5.01 -14.18
N TYR A 317 12.17 -5.88 -13.58
CA TYR A 317 12.60 -6.81 -12.53
C TYR A 317 13.74 -7.73 -13.02
N SER A 318 13.53 -8.37 -14.17
CA SER A 318 14.52 -9.28 -14.78
C SER A 318 15.83 -8.55 -15.11
N PHE A 319 15.73 -7.33 -15.62
CA PHE A 319 16.89 -6.49 -15.89
C PHE A 319 17.68 -6.16 -14.61
N ALA A 320 16.97 -5.78 -13.54
CA ALA A 320 17.57 -5.44 -12.26
C ALA A 320 18.29 -6.64 -11.62
N ILE A 321 17.70 -7.83 -11.61
CA ILE A 321 18.36 -9.04 -11.09
C ILE A 321 19.63 -9.34 -11.88
N LYS A 322 19.53 -9.38 -13.21
CA LYS A 322 20.62 -9.85 -14.08
C LYS A 322 21.85 -8.92 -14.04
N HIS A 323 21.63 -7.61 -13.94
CA HIS A 323 22.72 -6.63 -14.08
C HIS A 323 23.11 -5.95 -12.77
N ARG A 324 22.21 -5.90 -11.78
CA ARG A 324 22.40 -5.10 -10.56
C ARG A 324 22.38 -5.89 -9.26
N SER A 325 22.21 -7.21 -9.27
CA SER A 325 22.23 -8.00 -8.03
C SER A 325 23.56 -7.87 -7.26
N ASP A 326 23.47 -7.70 -5.94
CA ASP A 326 24.62 -7.61 -5.03
C ASP A 326 25.12 -9.02 -4.65
N PRO A 327 26.32 -9.44 -5.11
CA PRO A 327 26.84 -10.78 -4.84
C PRO A 327 27.24 -11.00 -3.37
N THR A 328 27.40 -9.95 -2.58
CA THR A 328 27.75 -10.02 -1.15
C THR A 328 26.56 -10.38 -0.26
N ARG A 329 25.36 -10.48 -0.86
CA ARG A 329 24.11 -10.73 -0.15
C ARG A 329 23.42 -12.00 -0.65
N ASN A 330 22.76 -12.68 0.27
CA ASN A 330 21.87 -13.79 -0.01
C ASN A 330 20.51 -13.27 -0.49
N VAL A 331 19.90 -14.02 -1.40
CA VAL A 331 18.48 -13.85 -1.74
C VAL A 331 17.66 -14.26 -0.51
N ILE A 332 16.68 -13.43 -0.16
CA ILE A 332 15.79 -13.70 0.97
C ILE A 332 14.46 -14.21 0.41
N LYS A 333 14.09 -15.44 0.77
CA LYS A 333 12.75 -15.98 0.47
C LYS A 333 11.93 -16.13 1.74
N GLN A 334 10.68 -15.68 1.68
CA GLN A 334 9.76 -15.67 2.81
C GLN A 334 8.39 -16.17 2.37
N GLN A 335 7.76 -16.99 3.22
CA GLN A 335 6.31 -17.17 3.18
C GLN A 335 5.68 -16.06 4.01
N ARG A 336 4.64 -15.41 3.49
CA ARG A 336 3.91 -14.37 4.21
C ARG A 336 2.45 -14.73 4.36
N MET A 337 1.96 -14.67 5.59
CA MET A 337 0.55 -14.91 5.93
C MET A 337 -0.05 -13.59 6.39
N CYS A 338 -1.05 -13.09 5.68
CA CYS A 338 -1.68 -11.80 5.93
C CYS A 338 -3.13 -11.99 6.40
N PHE A 339 -3.52 -11.33 7.49
CA PHE A 339 -4.89 -11.41 8.01
C PHE A 339 -5.30 -10.13 8.74
N LEU A 340 -6.61 -9.99 8.98
CA LEU A 340 -7.18 -8.92 9.81
C LEU A 340 -7.68 -9.51 11.13
N TYR A 341 -7.44 -8.79 12.22
CA TYR A 341 -8.00 -9.11 13.54
C TYR A 341 -8.30 -7.81 14.28
N GLU A 342 -9.55 -7.63 14.74
CA GLU A 342 -10.00 -6.40 15.43
C GLU A 342 -9.60 -5.10 14.69
N ASN A 343 -9.85 -5.02 13.37
CA ASN A 343 -9.49 -3.87 12.51
C ASN A 343 -7.98 -3.54 12.43
N GLN A 344 -7.12 -4.45 12.87
CA GLN A 344 -5.67 -4.33 12.77
C GLN A 344 -5.15 -5.29 11.70
N SER A 345 -4.17 -4.84 10.91
CA SER A 345 -3.54 -5.67 9.88
C SER A 345 -2.29 -6.35 10.44
N PHE A 346 -2.27 -7.68 10.33
CA PHE A 346 -1.17 -8.52 10.75
C PHE A 346 -0.54 -9.20 9.53
N GLN A 347 0.80 -9.26 9.53
CA GLN A 347 1.57 -9.95 8.50
C GLN A 347 2.66 -10.80 9.18
N ILE A 348 2.58 -12.11 9.06
CA ILE A 348 3.61 -13.02 9.55
C ILE A 348 4.59 -13.29 8.42
N HIS A 349 5.87 -13.07 8.65
CA HIS A 349 6.95 -13.37 7.71
C HIS A 349 7.74 -14.58 8.22
N VAL A 350 7.63 -15.71 7.52
CA VAL A 350 8.38 -16.94 7.82
C VAL A 350 9.52 -17.06 6.81
N TYR A 351 10.77 -17.05 7.28
CA TYR A 351 11.94 -17.19 6.42
C TYR A 351 12.06 -18.63 5.90
N LYS A 352 12.34 -18.76 4.60
CA LYS A 352 12.58 -20.02 3.88
C LYS A 352 13.99 -20.09 3.30
N GLU A 353 14.56 -18.95 2.91
CA GLU A 353 15.96 -18.84 2.53
C GLU A 353 16.53 -17.53 3.09
N PRO A 354 17.83 -17.50 3.47
CA PRO A 354 18.82 -18.59 3.44
C PRO A 354 18.56 -19.70 4.47
N ALA A 355 19.21 -20.86 4.29
CA ALA A 355 19.03 -22.08 5.09
C ALA A 355 19.15 -21.83 6.61
N ASP A 356 20.07 -20.95 7.01
CA ASP A 356 20.34 -20.63 8.41
C ASP A 356 19.23 -19.85 9.11
N LEU A 357 18.25 -19.34 8.34
CA LEU A 357 17.11 -18.59 8.85
C LEU A 357 15.78 -19.35 8.71
N VAL A 358 15.81 -20.58 8.21
CA VAL A 358 14.59 -21.36 7.96
C VAL A 358 13.77 -21.50 9.25
N GLY A 359 12.50 -21.11 9.18
CA GLY A 359 11.57 -21.21 10.31
C GLY A 359 11.52 -19.97 11.21
N LEU A 360 12.49 -19.05 11.08
CA LEU A 360 12.43 -17.76 11.77
C LEU A 360 11.17 -17.01 11.35
N SER A 361 10.38 -16.55 12.33
CA SER A 361 9.05 -16.01 12.11
C SER A 361 8.90 -14.65 12.77
N ILE A 362 8.60 -13.62 11.98
CA ILE A 362 8.43 -12.24 12.45
C ILE A 362 7.00 -11.79 12.17
N LEU A 363 6.27 -11.39 13.21
CA LEU A 363 4.97 -10.75 13.10
C LEU A 363 5.15 -9.25 12.93
N HIS A 364 4.58 -8.70 11.87
CA HIS A 364 4.43 -7.26 11.68
C HIS A 364 2.98 -6.87 11.97
N VAL A 365 2.82 -5.86 12.84
CA VAL A 365 1.52 -5.28 13.16
C VAL A 365 1.47 -3.88 12.59
N GLN A 366 0.45 -3.63 11.77
CA GLN A 366 0.08 -2.30 11.27
C GLN A 366 -1.24 -1.93 11.95
N ALA A 367 -1.13 -1.20 13.06
CA ALA A 367 -2.25 -0.65 13.80
C ALA A 367 -2.15 0.88 13.76
N SER A 368 -3.28 1.56 13.65
CA SER A 368 -3.32 3.02 13.64
C SER A 368 -3.56 3.60 15.04
N CYS A 369 -3.47 2.86 16.15
CA CYS A 369 -3.77 3.39 17.49
C CYS A 369 -2.81 4.52 17.96
N LYS A 370 -3.32 5.40 18.84
CA LYS A 370 -2.51 6.48 19.46
C LYS A 370 -1.59 5.94 20.57
N ASN A 371 -2.01 4.88 21.27
CA ASN A 371 -1.28 4.29 22.38
C ASN A 371 -0.99 2.81 22.12
N ASP A 372 0.18 2.36 22.58
CA ASP A 372 0.70 1.01 22.35
C ASP A 372 -0.09 -0.10 23.07
N GLN A 373 -0.82 0.26 24.13
CA GLN A 373 -1.64 -0.66 24.92
C GLN A 373 -2.94 -1.08 24.21
N ASP A 374 -3.30 -0.42 23.10
CA ASP A 374 -4.55 -0.67 22.38
C ASP A 374 -4.43 -1.79 21.31
N ILE A 375 -3.23 -2.37 21.12
CA ILE A 375 -3.02 -3.46 20.15
C ILE A 375 -3.62 -4.75 20.69
N VAL A 376 -4.77 -5.16 20.15
CA VAL A 376 -5.41 -6.43 20.51
C VAL A 376 -4.74 -7.57 19.74
N MET A 377 -3.99 -8.42 20.46
CA MET A 377 -3.27 -9.56 19.87
C MET A 377 -4.15 -10.81 19.78
N PRO A 378 -4.13 -11.55 18.65
CA PRO A 378 -4.80 -12.83 18.55
C PRO A 378 -4.19 -13.89 19.50
N LEU A 379 -5.03 -14.57 20.27
CA LEU A 379 -4.61 -15.58 21.26
C LEU A 379 -3.87 -16.79 20.67
N PHE A 380 -4.03 -17.06 19.37
CA PHE A 380 -3.38 -18.20 18.71
C PHE A 380 -1.89 -17.98 18.42
N LEU A 381 -1.37 -16.75 18.59
CA LEU A 381 0.02 -16.42 18.31
C LEU A 381 0.92 -16.69 19.52
N ASN A 382 2.00 -17.45 19.32
CA ASN A 382 3.02 -17.68 20.33
C ASN A 382 4.14 -16.64 20.20
N ILE A 383 3.98 -15.51 20.89
CA ILE A 383 4.92 -14.38 20.87
C ILE A 383 6.05 -14.66 21.87
N GLU A 384 7.29 -14.68 21.37
CA GLU A 384 8.47 -14.84 22.21
C GLU A 384 8.91 -13.50 22.83
N LYS A 385 9.00 -12.46 22.00
CA LYS A 385 9.34 -11.10 22.44
C LYS A 385 8.98 -10.05 21.41
N GLU A 386 8.82 -8.82 21.87
CA GLU A 386 8.79 -7.64 21.01
C GLU A 386 10.19 -7.31 20.49
N LEU A 387 10.28 -6.92 19.21
CA LEU A 387 11.50 -6.43 18.59
C LEU A 387 11.43 -4.90 18.53
N PRO A 388 12.33 -4.18 19.22
CA PRO A 388 12.38 -2.71 19.16
C PRO A 388 12.52 -2.23 17.73
N ASP A 389 11.95 -1.06 17.41
CA ASP A 389 12.09 -0.46 16.07
C ASP A 389 13.56 -0.20 15.69
N THR A 390 14.44 -0.01 16.68
CA THR A 390 15.89 0.16 16.53
C THR A 390 16.64 -1.16 16.37
N ASP A 391 16.00 -2.30 16.61
CA ASP A 391 16.63 -3.62 16.43
C ASP A 391 16.63 -4.00 14.95
N GLU A 392 17.69 -3.56 14.27
CA GLU A 392 17.91 -3.92 12.87
C GLU A 392 18.54 -5.30 12.72
N THR A 393 18.91 -6.00 13.80
CA THR A 393 19.71 -7.24 13.69
C THR A 393 18.99 -8.33 12.92
N ILE A 394 17.67 -8.42 13.06
CA ILE A 394 16.79 -9.39 12.37
C ILE A 394 16.10 -8.76 11.15
N SER A 395 16.49 -7.55 10.73
CA SER A 395 15.95 -6.95 9.51
C SER A 395 16.36 -7.78 8.29
N ALA A 396 15.47 -7.88 7.30
CA ALA A 396 15.78 -8.54 6.02
C ALA A 396 17.06 -7.99 5.35
N TYR A 397 17.49 -6.76 5.68
CA TYR A 397 18.70 -6.14 5.14
C TYR A 397 19.97 -6.62 5.85
N ASN A 398 19.93 -6.82 7.16
CA ASN A 398 21.10 -7.30 7.89
C ASN A 398 21.28 -8.81 7.74
N VAL A 399 20.19 -9.57 7.80
CA VAL A 399 20.23 -11.03 7.65
C VAL A 399 20.56 -11.49 6.23
N SER A 400 20.47 -10.60 5.23
CA SER A 400 20.91 -10.92 3.86
C SER A 400 22.42 -10.89 3.69
N LYS A 401 23.20 -10.27 4.60
CA LYS A 401 24.66 -10.18 4.46
C LYS A 401 25.25 -11.60 4.59
N LYS A 402 26.07 -12.04 3.63
CA LYS A 402 26.68 -13.38 3.69
C LYS A 402 27.53 -13.61 4.94
N ASP A 403 28.15 -12.55 5.47
CA ASP A 403 28.97 -12.61 6.69
C ASP A 403 28.18 -12.49 8.00
N PHE A 404 26.85 -12.54 7.96
CA PHE A 404 26.00 -12.28 9.12
C PHE A 404 26.23 -13.27 10.28
N LEU A 405 26.41 -14.55 9.98
CA LEU A 405 26.59 -15.60 11.00
C LEU A 405 27.93 -15.50 11.74
N GLY A 406 29.02 -15.18 11.03
CA GLY A 406 30.33 -14.96 11.65
C GLY A 406 30.30 -13.85 12.70
N LYS A 407 29.48 -12.80 12.48
CA LYS A 407 29.31 -11.70 13.43
C LYS A 407 28.38 -12.02 14.59
N LEU A 408 27.40 -12.93 14.41
CA LEU A 408 26.50 -13.35 15.49
C LEU A 408 27.21 -14.26 16.51
N GLU A 409 28.11 -15.14 16.04
CA GLU A 409 28.95 -15.98 16.90
C GLU A 409 30.00 -15.16 17.67
N LEU A 410 30.67 -14.21 17.01
CA LEU A 410 31.61 -13.29 17.67
C LEU A 410 30.95 -12.46 18.79
N LYS A 411 29.69 -12.03 18.61
CA LYS A 411 28.92 -11.32 19.65
C LYS A 411 28.49 -12.21 20.81
N LYS A 412 28.30 -13.53 20.59
CA LYS A 412 28.02 -14.48 21.67
C LYS A 412 29.29 -14.83 22.46
N SER A 413 30.45 -14.92 21.80
CA SER A 413 31.74 -15.15 22.47
C SER A 413 32.28 -13.93 23.21
N ALA A 414 31.95 -12.70 22.77
CA ALA A 414 32.34 -11.47 23.49
C ALA A 414 31.45 -11.13 24.71
N LYS A 415 30.41 -11.93 24.96
CA LYS A 415 29.52 -11.84 26.13
C LYS A 415 29.72 -12.98 27.14
N LYS A 416 30.65 -13.90 26.86
CA LYS A 416 31.25 -14.79 27.86
C LYS A 416 32.58 -14.18 28.29
#